data_AF-H3SGN1-F1
#
_entry.id   AF-H3SGN1-F1
#
_cell.length_a   1.000
_cell.length_b   1.000
_cell.length_c   1.000
_cell.angle_alpha   90.00
_cell.angle_beta   90.00
_cell.angle_gamma   90.00
#
_symmetry.space_group_name_H-M   'P 1'
#
loop_
_entity.id
_entity.type
_entity.pdbx_description
1 polymer ?
#
loop_
_entity_poly.entity_id
_entity_poly.type
_entity_poly.pdbx_seq_one_letter_code
_entity_poly.pdbx_strand_id
1 'polypeptide(L)'
;MKKFMKITIGMLLTVFMVSNIYIGVDAYATTGYGLPSKHEFLNMVKNDAHYIQYKDKLITAVPKVVNYLRDENNTPYGYIAQFEFEYGYKVNETIQLASLLTFIYDEKKKEIETVVIDYSKAYSDGKIYIRDNIGNVLYSYVLNENDTLKKYLSTLTEEVEELKTMKETTGYESTLANRICWTCTKYENRGDDYDSKCSLLIGTACSFGDKVPIYGRILCAGALIVGCYIPPYKVCVDGYWGDICPETEL
;
A
#
# COMPACT_ATOMS: atom_id res chain seq x y z
N MET A 1 2.19 39.23 16.88
CA MET A 1 1.69 37.84 16.84
C MET A 1 0.26 37.65 16.29
N LYS A 2 -0.71 38.55 16.51
CA LYS A 2 -2.11 38.33 16.05
C LYS A 2 -2.38 38.44 14.54
N LYS A 3 -1.43 38.92 13.72
CA LYS A 3 -1.61 39.13 12.27
C LYS A 3 -1.21 37.94 11.39
N PHE A 4 -0.24 37.12 11.84
CA PHE A 4 0.23 35.95 11.10
C PHE A 4 -0.73 34.76 11.17
N MET A 5 -1.52 34.65 12.25
CA MET A 5 -2.43 33.53 12.47
C MET A 5 -3.70 33.55 11.58
N LYS A 6 -4.05 34.71 11.00
CA LYS A 6 -5.21 34.83 10.10
C LYS A 6 -4.91 34.40 8.66
N ILE A 7 -3.65 34.48 8.23
CA ILE A 7 -3.27 34.18 6.84
C ILE A 7 -3.17 32.67 6.62
N THR A 8 -2.70 31.92 7.62
CA THR A 8 -2.61 30.45 7.54
C THR A 8 -3.97 29.75 7.63
N ILE A 9 -4.94 30.30 8.37
CA ILE A 9 -6.30 29.74 8.46
C ILE A 9 -7.11 30.01 7.18
N GLY A 10 -6.87 31.14 6.50
CA GLY A 10 -7.53 31.45 5.22
C GLY A 10 -7.10 30.53 4.06
N MET A 11 -5.86 30.04 4.07
CA MET A 11 -5.36 29.07 3.08
C MET A 11 -5.84 27.65 3.34
N LEU A 12 -6.06 27.24 4.60
CA LEU A 12 -6.60 25.90 4.89
C LEU A 12 -8.09 25.77 4.52
N LEU A 13 -8.86 26.87 4.61
CA LEU A 13 -10.30 26.87 4.31
C LEU A 13 -10.64 26.95 2.82
N THR A 14 -9.69 27.35 1.97
CA THR A 14 -9.88 27.33 0.51
C THR A 14 -9.62 25.95 -0.10
N VAL A 15 -8.91 25.06 0.60
CA VAL A 15 -8.71 23.66 0.17
C VAL A 15 -9.97 22.80 0.39
N PHE A 16 -10.84 23.15 1.35
CA PHE A 16 -12.03 22.37 1.68
C PHE A 16 -13.31 22.75 0.90
N MET A 17 -13.33 23.88 0.19
CA MET A 17 -14.56 24.39 -0.46
C MET A 17 -14.73 23.97 -1.94
N VAL A 18 -13.82 23.17 -2.50
CA VAL A 18 -13.90 22.70 -3.90
C VAL A 18 -14.34 21.23 -4.03
N SER A 19 -14.72 20.57 -2.94
CA SER A 19 -15.10 19.14 -2.94
C SER A 19 -16.57 18.84 -3.26
N ASN A 20 -17.34 19.80 -3.78
CA ASN A 20 -18.65 19.53 -4.41
C ASN A 20 -18.53 19.29 -5.92
N ILE A 21 -17.51 18.54 -6.34
CA ILE A 21 -17.49 17.99 -7.69
C ILE A 21 -18.35 16.73 -7.65
N TYR A 22 -19.54 16.85 -8.23
CA TYR A 22 -20.41 15.74 -8.60
C TYR A 22 -19.55 14.62 -9.20
N ILE A 23 -19.43 13.50 -8.48
CA ILE A 23 -18.92 12.25 -9.04
C ILE A 23 -19.99 11.77 -10.00
N GLY A 24 -19.91 12.25 -11.24
CA GLY A 24 -20.67 11.72 -12.35
C GLY A 24 -20.29 10.27 -12.54
N VAL A 25 -21.28 9.40 -12.31
CA VAL A 25 -21.28 7.99 -12.73
C VAL A 25 -20.86 7.93 -14.19
N ASP A 26 -19.74 7.24 -14.45
CA ASP A 26 -19.23 6.75 -15.74
C ASP A 26 -19.88 7.34 -17.01
N ALA A 27 -19.64 8.63 -17.26
CA ALA A 27 -19.86 9.21 -18.57
C ALA A 27 -18.64 8.88 -19.44
N TYR A 28 -18.79 7.80 -20.22
CA TYR A 28 -17.98 7.39 -21.36
C TYR A 28 -17.07 8.50 -21.93
N ALA A 29 -15.80 8.48 -21.55
CA ALA A 29 -14.78 9.17 -22.32
C ALA A 29 -14.63 8.40 -23.64
N THR A 30 -15.06 9.01 -24.74
CA THR A 30 -14.76 8.53 -26.08
C THR A 30 -13.24 8.54 -26.26
N THR A 31 -12.68 7.36 -26.54
CA THR A 31 -11.25 7.08 -26.70
C THR A 31 -10.68 7.88 -27.89
N GLY A 32 -10.15 9.06 -27.61
CA GLY A 32 -9.43 9.89 -28.60
C GLY A 32 -7.93 9.56 -28.72
N TYR A 33 -7.41 8.63 -27.91
CA TYR A 33 -6.01 8.20 -27.91
C TYR A 33 -5.95 6.67 -27.87
N GLY A 34 -4.94 6.08 -28.54
CA GLY A 34 -4.76 4.64 -28.77
C GLY A 34 -4.38 3.82 -27.53
N LEU A 35 -5.04 4.10 -26.41
CA LEU A 35 -4.96 3.32 -25.18
C LEU A 35 -5.43 1.89 -25.43
N PRO A 36 -4.75 0.88 -24.86
CA PRO A 36 -5.27 -0.47 -24.87
C PRO A 36 -6.62 -0.53 -24.14
N SER A 37 -7.44 -1.50 -24.49
CA SER A 37 -8.59 -1.88 -23.67
C SER A 37 -8.12 -2.33 -22.28
N LYS A 38 -9.01 -2.26 -21.28
CA LYS A 38 -8.72 -2.78 -19.93
C LYS A 38 -8.27 -4.25 -19.95
N HIS A 39 -8.83 -5.05 -20.86
CA HIS A 39 -8.46 -6.45 -21.03
C HIS A 39 -7.04 -6.60 -21.60
N GLU A 40 -6.71 -5.83 -22.65
CA GLU A 40 -5.35 -5.82 -23.22
C GLU A 40 -4.33 -5.36 -22.20
N PHE A 41 -4.59 -4.28 -21.45
CA PHE A 41 -3.72 -3.83 -20.37
C PHE A 41 -3.47 -4.92 -19.32
N LEU A 42 -4.51 -5.61 -18.85
CA LEU A 42 -4.34 -6.69 -17.87
C LEU A 42 -3.58 -7.89 -18.45
N ASN A 43 -3.71 -8.17 -19.75
CA ASN A 43 -2.88 -9.19 -20.40
C ASN A 43 -1.42 -8.74 -20.48
N MET A 44 -1.15 -7.46 -20.79
CA MET A 44 0.21 -6.92 -20.74
C MET A 44 0.80 -7.06 -19.33
N VAL A 45 0.04 -6.73 -18.29
CA VAL A 45 0.46 -6.92 -16.88
C VAL A 45 0.79 -8.39 -16.59
N LYS A 46 -0.07 -9.33 -16.98
CA LYS A 46 0.16 -10.76 -16.72
C LYS A 46 1.38 -11.34 -17.46
N ASN A 47 1.78 -10.70 -18.55
CA ASN A 47 2.96 -11.06 -19.32
C ASN A 47 4.22 -10.31 -18.86
N ASP A 48 4.09 -9.34 -17.95
CA ASP A 48 5.23 -8.60 -17.40
C ASP A 48 6.10 -9.52 -16.52
N ALA A 49 7.42 -9.35 -16.61
CA ALA A 49 8.37 -10.18 -15.88
C ALA A 49 8.18 -10.12 -14.35
N HIS A 50 7.79 -8.96 -13.81
CA HIS A 50 7.58 -8.78 -12.38
C HIS A 50 6.27 -9.43 -11.92
N TYR A 51 5.22 -9.42 -12.75
CA TYR A 51 4.02 -10.20 -12.45
C TYR A 51 4.38 -11.69 -12.36
N ILE A 52 5.11 -12.20 -13.35
CA ILE A 52 5.53 -13.61 -13.39
C ILE A 52 6.38 -13.96 -12.16
N GLN A 53 7.29 -13.07 -11.76
CA GLN A 53 8.15 -13.25 -10.58
C GLN A 53 7.35 -13.34 -9.28
N TYR A 54 6.31 -12.52 -9.12
CA TYR A 54 5.56 -12.41 -7.87
C TYR A 54 4.22 -13.14 -7.86
N LYS A 55 3.81 -13.78 -8.96
CA LYS A 55 2.48 -14.41 -9.11
C LYS A 55 2.14 -15.39 -7.98
N ASP A 56 3.13 -16.17 -7.52
CA ASP A 56 2.95 -17.22 -6.51
C ASP A 56 2.90 -16.64 -5.08
N LYS A 57 3.21 -15.34 -4.94
CA LYS A 57 3.09 -14.57 -3.69
C LYS A 57 1.84 -13.69 -3.68
N LEU A 58 1.07 -13.64 -4.77
CA LEU A 58 -0.17 -12.87 -4.80
C LEU A 58 -1.19 -13.49 -3.84
N ILE A 59 -1.86 -12.67 -3.05
CA ILE A 59 -2.99 -13.09 -2.22
C ILE A 59 -4.16 -13.49 -3.11
N THR A 60 -4.39 -12.72 -4.17
CA THR A 60 -5.37 -13.00 -5.22
C THR A 60 -4.80 -12.66 -6.60
N ALA A 61 -5.14 -13.47 -7.60
CA ALA A 61 -4.79 -13.21 -9.00
C ALA A 61 -5.64 -12.10 -9.64
N VAL A 62 -6.65 -11.59 -8.94
CA VAL A 62 -7.51 -10.50 -9.38
C VAL A 62 -6.99 -9.19 -8.81
N PRO A 63 -6.75 -8.15 -9.62
CA PRO A 63 -6.33 -6.85 -9.11
C PRO A 63 -7.42 -6.21 -8.26
N LYS A 64 -7.03 -5.60 -7.14
CA LYS A 64 -7.92 -4.83 -6.26
C LYS A 64 -8.34 -3.51 -6.89
N VAL A 65 -7.43 -2.90 -7.66
CA VAL A 65 -7.66 -1.63 -8.36
C VAL A 65 -7.30 -1.81 -9.82
N VAL A 66 -8.17 -1.35 -10.73
CA VAL A 66 -7.85 -1.18 -12.14
C VAL A 66 -8.55 0.06 -12.68
N ASN A 67 -7.81 1.17 -12.75
CA ASN A 67 -8.34 2.48 -13.10
C ASN A 67 -7.55 3.12 -14.24
N TYR A 68 -8.14 4.14 -14.85
CA TYR A 68 -7.42 5.04 -15.75
C TYR A 68 -6.50 5.96 -14.96
N LEU A 69 -5.34 6.24 -15.53
CA LEU A 69 -4.54 7.41 -15.14
C LEU A 69 -5.04 8.61 -15.92
N ARG A 70 -5.34 9.71 -15.22
CA ARG A 70 -5.92 10.92 -15.80
C ARG A 70 -5.04 12.14 -15.55
N ASP A 71 -4.89 12.98 -16.56
CA ASP A 71 -4.15 14.24 -16.47
C ASP A 71 -4.99 15.34 -15.81
N GLU A 72 -4.41 16.53 -15.62
CA GLU A 72 -5.08 17.69 -15.01
C GLU A 72 -6.40 18.10 -15.71
N ASN A 73 -6.59 17.72 -16.97
CA ASN A 73 -7.81 17.95 -17.74
C ASN A 73 -8.79 16.77 -17.69
N ASN A 74 -8.58 15.82 -16.78
CA ASN A 74 -9.35 14.58 -16.64
C ASN A 74 -9.26 13.65 -17.87
N THR A 75 -8.28 13.87 -18.76
CA THR A 75 -8.06 13.08 -19.97
C THR A 75 -7.27 11.83 -19.62
N PRO A 76 -7.75 10.62 -20.01
CA PRO A 76 -7.03 9.39 -19.73
C PRO A 76 -5.74 9.33 -20.56
N TYR A 77 -4.61 9.01 -19.92
CA TYR A 77 -3.31 8.86 -20.56
C TYR A 77 -2.62 7.53 -20.23
N GLY A 78 -3.28 6.66 -19.48
CA GLY A 78 -2.69 5.40 -19.05
C GLY A 78 -3.61 4.57 -18.18
N TYR A 79 -3.05 3.51 -17.58
CA TYR A 79 -3.75 2.65 -16.64
C TYR A 79 -2.90 2.37 -15.40
N ILE A 80 -3.58 2.08 -14.30
CA ILE A 80 -2.97 1.53 -13.09
C ILE A 80 -3.69 0.25 -12.71
N ALA A 81 -2.93 -0.79 -12.35
CA ALA A 81 -3.44 -2.01 -11.73
C ALA A 81 -2.68 -2.30 -10.43
N GLN A 82 -3.38 -2.74 -9.39
CA GLN A 82 -2.78 -3.06 -8.09
C GLN A 82 -3.21 -4.44 -7.62
N PHE A 83 -2.24 -5.23 -7.19
CA PHE A 83 -2.44 -6.57 -6.65
C PHE A 83 -1.90 -6.63 -5.23
N GLU A 84 -2.60 -7.34 -4.34
CA GLU A 84 -2.10 -7.63 -3.01
C GLU A 84 -1.19 -8.83 -3.04
N PHE A 85 -0.06 -8.74 -2.34
CA PHE A 85 0.91 -9.82 -2.32
C PHE A 85 1.76 -9.84 -1.06
N GLU A 86 2.34 -11.00 -0.79
CA GLU A 86 3.24 -11.26 0.32
C GLU A 86 4.65 -10.79 -0.03
N TYR A 87 5.14 -9.77 0.68
CA TYR A 87 6.42 -9.14 0.41
C TYR A 87 7.10 -8.70 1.70
N GLY A 88 8.42 -8.91 1.79
CA GLY A 88 9.24 -8.43 2.92
C GLY A 88 8.94 -9.10 4.27
N TYR A 89 8.24 -10.24 4.27
CA TYR A 89 7.89 -10.97 5.50
C TYR A 89 9.12 -11.59 6.15
N LYS A 90 9.22 -11.45 7.47
CA LYS A 90 10.17 -12.20 8.27
C LYS A 90 9.45 -13.31 9.02
N VAL A 91 10.10 -14.47 9.13
CA VAL A 91 9.55 -15.71 9.72
C VAL A 91 9.15 -15.54 11.20
N ASN A 92 9.67 -14.51 11.88
CA ASN A 92 9.44 -14.28 13.32
C ASN A 92 8.54 -13.06 13.61
N GLU A 93 7.98 -12.40 12.59
CA GLU A 93 7.08 -11.28 12.82
C GLU A 93 5.69 -11.77 13.26
N THR A 94 5.18 -11.19 14.36
CA THR A 94 3.85 -11.50 14.90
C THR A 94 2.73 -11.03 13.98
N ILE A 95 2.97 -9.94 13.24
CA ILE A 95 2.08 -9.41 12.21
C ILE A 95 2.83 -9.36 10.89
N GLN A 96 2.18 -9.80 9.81
CA GLN A 96 2.66 -9.63 8.44
C GLN A 96 1.60 -8.88 7.63
N LEU A 97 1.91 -7.68 7.16
CA LEU A 97 0.99 -6.82 6.38
C LEU A 97 1.19 -7.04 4.89
N ALA A 98 0.13 -7.30 4.13
CA ALA A 98 0.18 -7.40 2.69
C ALA A 98 0.67 -6.11 2.03
N SER A 99 1.50 -6.25 1.01
CA SER A 99 2.00 -5.15 0.20
C SER A 99 1.22 -5.06 -1.12
N LEU A 100 1.42 -3.97 -1.88
CA LEU A 100 0.81 -3.80 -3.19
C LEU A 100 1.86 -3.89 -4.30
N LEU A 101 1.65 -4.80 -5.24
CA LEU A 101 2.35 -4.83 -6.52
C LEU A 101 1.56 -3.98 -7.51
N THR A 102 2.13 -2.84 -7.90
CA THR A 102 1.45 -1.82 -8.71
C THR A 102 2.08 -1.73 -10.10
N PHE A 103 1.25 -1.87 -11.12
CA PHE A 103 1.62 -1.73 -12.53
C PHE A 103 1.00 -0.46 -13.11
N ILE A 104 1.80 0.30 -13.83
CA ILE A 104 1.44 1.61 -14.38
C ILE A 104 1.79 1.58 -15.86
N TYR A 105 0.77 1.68 -16.73
CA TYR A 105 0.97 1.81 -18.17
C TYR A 105 0.86 3.28 -18.56
N ASP A 106 1.89 3.82 -19.21
CA ASP A 106 1.90 5.17 -19.77
C ASP A 106 1.78 5.11 -21.30
N GLU A 107 0.75 5.74 -21.85
CA GLU A 107 0.45 5.73 -23.29
C GLU A 107 1.50 6.41 -24.15
N LYS A 108 2.21 7.41 -23.63
CA LYS A 108 3.27 8.12 -24.38
C LYS A 108 4.51 7.26 -24.49
N LYS A 109 4.85 6.52 -23.44
CA LYS A 109 6.00 5.61 -23.42
C LYS A 109 5.71 4.26 -24.05
N LYS A 110 4.44 3.83 -24.07
CA LYS A 110 4.03 2.47 -24.48
C LYS A 110 4.70 1.37 -23.63
N GLU A 111 4.95 1.67 -22.36
CA GLU A 111 5.69 0.80 -21.43
C GLU A 111 4.89 0.62 -20.13
N ILE A 112 5.11 -0.53 -19.48
CA ILE A 112 4.64 -0.81 -18.13
C ILE A 112 5.77 -0.54 -17.15
N GLU A 113 5.52 0.33 -16.19
CA GLU A 113 6.37 0.51 -15.02
C GLU A 113 5.77 -0.27 -13.84
N THR A 114 6.64 -0.90 -13.04
CA THR A 114 6.25 -1.70 -11.88
C THR A 114 6.87 -1.11 -10.62
N VAL A 115 6.07 -0.92 -9.58
CA VAL A 115 6.52 -0.48 -8.26
C VAL A 115 5.90 -1.35 -7.17
N VAL A 116 6.62 -1.50 -6.06
CA VAL A 116 6.12 -2.17 -4.85
C VAL A 116 5.83 -1.13 -3.80
N ILE A 117 4.61 -1.15 -3.26
CA ILE A 117 4.25 -0.37 -2.08
C ILE A 117 4.30 -1.33 -0.90
N ASP A 118 5.42 -1.25 -0.18
CA ASP A 118 5.85 -2.17 0.85
C ASP A 118 5.36 -1.73 2.24
N TYR A 119 4.43 -2.51 2.77
CA TYR A 119 3.85 -2.35 4.12
C TYR A 119 4.53 -3.26 5.16
N SER A 120 5.53 -4.06 4.78
CA SER A 120 6.16 -5.06 5.66
C SER A 120 6.86 -4.47 6.89
N LYS A 121 7.10 -3.15 6.89
CA LYS A 121 7.73 -2.43 8.00
C LYS A 121 6.80 -1.41 8.65
N ALA A 122 5.60 -1.21 8.10
CA ALA A 122 4.62 -0.25 8.59
C ALA A 122 4.32 -0.43 10.09
N TYR A 123 4.21 -1.68 10.55
CA TYR A 123 4.01 -1.96 11.98
C TYR A 123 5.28 -1.75 12.82
N SER A 124 6.44 -2.21 12.35
CA SER A 124 7.67 -2.23 13.15
C SER A 124 8.41 -0.89 13.25
N ASP A 125 8.41 -0.09 12.18
CA ASP A 125 9.13 1.19 12.13
C ASP A 125 8.24 2.39 11.77
N GLY A 126 6.94 2.16 11.62
CA GLY A 126 5.97 3.21 11.34
C GLY A 126 6.09 3.81 9.94
N LYS A 127 6.64 3.07 8.96
CA LYS A 127 6.83 3.56 7.59
C LYS A 127 6.32 2.60 6.51
N ILE A 128 5.83 3.20 5.43
CA ILE A 128 5.55 2.52 4.17
C ILE A 128 6.60 2.93 3.16
N TYR A 129 7.09 1.97 2.38
CA TYR A 129 8.12 2.22 1.38
C TYR A 129 7.54 2.06 -0.02
N ILE A 130 7.85 2.99 -0.93
CA ILE A 130 7.69 2.75 -2.37
C ILE A 130 9.05 2.30 -2.88
N ARG A 131 9.07 1.14 -3.54
CA ARG A 131 10.27 0.54 -4.09
C ARG A 131 10.17 0.39 -5.60
N ASP A 132 11.32 0.48 -6.25
CA ASP A 132 11.43 0.11 -7.65
C ASP A 132 11.35 -1.42 -7.82
N ASN A 133 11.44 -1.86 -9.06
CA ASN A 133 11.33 -3.24 -9.45
C ASN A 133 12.52 -4.14 -9.04
N ILE A 134 13.63 -3.54 -8.61
CA ILE A 134 14.81 -4.25 -8.09
C ILE A 134 14.95 -4.12 -6.56
N GLY A 135 13.96 -3.51 -5.89
CA GLY A 135 13.85 -3.45 -4.44
C GLY A 135 14.46 -2.20 -3.78
N ASN A 136 15.02 -1.26 -4.57
CA ASN A 136 15.54 -0.02 -4.02
C ASN A 136 14.39 0.84 -3.51
N VAL A 137 14.61 1.48 -2.36
CA VAL A 137 13.66 2.45 -1.82
C VAL A 137 13.70 3.71 -2.68
N LEU A 138 12.59 4.01 -3.35
CA LEU A 138 12.38 5.27 -4.03
C LEU A 138 11.92 6.35 -3.05
N TYR A 139 10.95 5.99 -2.18
CA TYR A 139 10.35 6.90 -1.22
C TYR A 139 9.85 6.18 0.04
N SER A 140 9.62 6.94 1.11
CA SER A 140 8.99 6.44 2.32
C SER A 140 7.95 7.43 2.87
N TYR A 141 6.85 6.91 3.39
CA TYR A 141 5.80 7.66 4.08
C TYR A 141 5.81 7.34 5.56
N VAL A 142 5.78 8.36 6.41
CA VAL A 142 5.69 8.19 7.87
C VAL A 142 4.22 8.15 8.27
N LEU A 143 3.83 7.11 9.00
CA LEU A 143 2.43 6.84 9.31
C LEU A 143 1.79 7.82 10.30
N ASN A 144 2.61 8.59 11.02
CA ASN A 144 2.16 9.60 11.96
C ASN A 144 1.30 10.71 11.32
N GLU A 145 1.29 10.80 9.99
CA GLU A 145 0.55 11.81 9.21
C GLU A 145 -0.82 11.31 8.70
N ASN A 146 -1.15 10.02 8.85
CA ASN A 146 -2.42 9.44 8.42
C ASN A 146 -3.21 8.87 9.62
N ASP A 147 -4.23 9.60 10.07
CA ASP A 147 -5.04 9.23 11.24
C ASP A 147 -5.74 7.87 11.09
N THR A 148 -6.23 7.53 9.88
CA THR A 148 -6.90 6.26 9.63
C THR A 148 -5.93 5.10 9.81
N LEU A 149 -4.76 5.19 9.16
CA LEU A 149 -3.77 4.13 9.21
C LEU A 149 -3.10 4.04 10.59
N LYS A 150 -2.89 5.17 11.26
CA LYS A 150 -2.43 5.23 12.65
C LYS A 150 -3.41 4.55 13.59
N LYS A 151 -4.71 4.81 13.46
CA LYS A 151 -5.76 4.16 14.26
C LYS A 151 -5.80 2.65 13.98
N TYR A 152 -5.68 2.26 12.73
CA TYR A 152 -5.60 0.86 12.33
C TYR A 152 -4.41 0.15 12.99
N LEU A 153 -3.20 0.72 12.89
CA LEU A 153 -2.02 0.15 13.53
C LEU A 153 -2.11 0.13 15.06
N SER A 154 -2.77 1.12 15.69
CA SER A 154 -3.04 1.10 17.13
C SER A 154 -3.93 -0.08 17.51
N THR A 155 -4.98 -0.34 16.73
CA THR A 155 -5.89 -1.48 16.95
C THR A 155 -5.15 -2.82 16.78
N LEU A 156 -4.27 -2.92 15.78
CA LEU A 156 -3.39 -4.08 15.61
C LEU A 156 -2.44 -4.27 16.80
N THR A 157 -1.94 -3.17 17.37
CA THR A 157 -1.05 -3.21 18.53
C THR A 157 -1.78 -3.77 19.75
N GLU A 158 -3.00 -3.30 20.01
CA GLU A 158 -3.85 -3.81 21.11
C GLU A 158 -4.12 -5.32 20.94
N GLU A 159 -4.48 -5.76 19.75
CA GLU A 159 -4.71 -7.17 19.42
C GLU A 159 -3.46 -8.04 19.66
N VAL A 160 -2.28 -7.54 19.27
CA VAL A 160 -1.02 -8.27 19.49
C VAL A 160 -0.65 -8.36 20.96
N GLU A 161 -0.84 -7.30 21.73
CA GLU A 161 -0.55 -7.32 23.16
C GLU A 161 -1.50 -8.26 23.92
N GLU A 162 -2.78 -8.35 23.52
CA GLU A 162 -3.71 -9.37 24.02
C GLU A 162 -3.21 -10.79 23.70
N LEU A 163 -2.74 -11.04 22.47
CA LEU A 163 -2.19 -12.34 22.09
C LEU A 163 -0.88 -12.69 22.82
N LYS A 164 -0.03 -11.70 23.13
CA LYS A 164 1.22 -11.91 23.88
C LYS A 164 0.95 -12.21 25.35
N THR A 165 0.07 -11.47 26.00
CA THR A 165 -0.26 -11.68 27.42
C THR A 165 -0.87 -13.06 27.67
N MET A 166 -1.64 -13.60 26.73
CA MET A 166 -2.09 -15.00 26.75
C MET A 166 -0.96 -16.03 26.60
N LYS A 167 0.13 -15.69 25.90
CA LYS A 167 1.28 -16.59 25.70
C LYS A 167 2.23 -16.59 26.89
N GLU A 168 2.50 -15.44 27.50
CA GLU A 168 3.41 -15.32 28.65
C GLU A 168 2.90 -16.02 29.92
N THR A 169 1.59 -16.26 30.02
CA THR A 169 1.00 -17.03 31.13
C THR A 169 1.41 -18.52 31.12
N THR A 170 2.13 -19.00 30.09
CA THR A 170 2.64 -20.38 29.99
C THR A 170 4.05 -20.60 30.57
N GLY A 171 4.67 -19.58 31.20
CA GLY A 171 5.65 -19.79 32.27
C GLY A 171 7.08 -20.20 31.85
N TYR A 172 7.72 -19.46 30.93
CA TYR A 172 9.15 -19.66 30.62
C TYR A 172 10.02 -18.56 31.26
N GLU A 173 11.00 -18.95 32.09
CA GLU A 173 11.90 -18.04 32.82
C GLU A 173 12.82 -17.23 31.88
N SER A 174 12.96 -15.93 32.17
CA SER A 174 13.59 -14.91 31.31
C SER A 174 15.11 -14.99 31.16
N THR A 175 15.78 -16.00 31.72
CA THR A 175 17.26 -16.10 31.74
C THR A 175 17.88 -16.65 30.45
N LEU A 176 17.07 -17.16 29.50
CA LEU A 176 17.52 -17.72 28.21
C LEU A 176 17.22 -16.85 26.99
N ALA A 177 16.72 -15.62 27.18
CA ALA A 177 16.19 -14.75 26.14
C ALA A 177 17.12 -14.51 24.92
N ASN A 178 18.43 -14.70 25.06
CA ASN A 178 19.41 -14.53 23.97
C ASN A 178 19.63 -15.79 23.11
N ARG A 179 18.99 -16.92 23.42
CA ARG A 179 19.15 -18.20 22.68
C ARG A 179 17.84 -18.82 22.20
N ILE A 180 16.69 -18.32 22.66
CA ILE A 180 15.39 -18.84 22.28
C ILE A 180 14.67 -17.86 21.37
N CYS A 181 14.14 -18.36 20.25
CA CYS A 181 13.38 -17.58 19.29
C CYS A 181 11.93 -18.07 19.27
N TRP A 182 11.00 -17.12 19.22
CA TRP A 182 9.61 -17.44 18.93
C TRP A 182 9.47 -17.78 17.44
N THR A 183 8.97 -18.98 17.15
CA THR A 183 8.66 -19.44 15.80
C THR A 183 7.16 -19.58 15.66
N CYS A 184 6.58 -18.91 14.65
CA CYS A 184 5.17 -19.05 14.38
C CYS A 184 4.86 -20.37 13.67
N THR A 185 3.87 -21.11 14.14
CA THR A 185 3.38 -22.35 13.49
C THR A 185 2.05 -22.16 12.81
N LYS A 186 1.25 -21.17 13.25
CA LYS A 186 -0.08 -20.90 12.69
C LYS A 186 -0.34 -19.40 12.58
N TYR A 187 -0.66 -18.99 11.36
CA TYR A 187 -1.15 -17.66 11.05
C TYR A 187 -2.66 -17.68 10.78
N GLU A 188 -3.35 -16.64 11.22
CA GLU A 188 -4.72 -16.33 10.80
C GLU A 188 -4.72 -15.09 9.91
N ASN A 189 -5.39 -15.18 8.76
CA ASN A 189 -5.62 -14.04 7.90
C ASN A 189 -6.74 -13.18 8.51
N ARG A 190 -6.49 -11.88 8.64
CA ARG A 190 -7.41 -10.89 9.18
C ARG A 190 -7.31 -9.59 8.38
N GLY A 191 -8.36 -8.78 8.48
CA GLY A 191 -8.47 -7.51 7.75
C GLY A 191 -8.59 -7.69 6.24
N ASP A 192 -9.33 -6.77 5.61
CA ASP A 192 -9.30 -6.40 4.19
C ASP A 192 -10.32 -5.27 4.06
N ASP A 193 -9.87 -4.02 3.97
CA ASP A 193 -10.77 -2.93 3.63
C ASP A 193 -10.06 -1.92 2.73
N TYR A 194 -10.47 -1.94 1.46
CA TYR A 194 -10.20 -0.83 0.57
C TYR A 194 -11.38 0.11 0.68
N ASP A 195 -11.15 1.37 1.11
CA ASP A 195 -12.21 2.36 1.08
C ASP A 195 -12.65 2.53 -0.38
N SER A 196 -13.80 1.95 -0.72
CA SER A 196 -14.30 1.85 -2.09
C SER A 196 -14.40 3.23 -2.76
N LYS A 197 -14.72 4.29 -2.02
CA LYS A 197 -14.80 5.65 -2.55
C LYS A 197 -13.41 6.23 -2.80
N CYS A 198 -12.48 5.96 -1.89
CA CYS A 198 -11.10 6.40 -2.01
C CYS A 198 -10.37 5.67 -3.15
N SER A 199 -10.64 4.37 -3.34
CA SER A 199 -10.08 3.56 -4.42
C SER A 199 -10.39 4.08 -5.82
N LEU A 200 -11.57 4.68 -6.00
CA LEU A 200 -11.98 5.31 -7.28
C LEU A 200 -11.17 6.56 -7.61
N LEU A 201 -10.54 7.18 -6.61
CA LEU A 201 -9.68 8.34 -6.77
C LEU A 201 -8.25 7.96 -7.18
N ILE A 202 -7.89 6.67 -7.08
CA ILE A 202 -6.57 6.19 -7.51
C ILE A 202 -6.47 6.30 -9.03
N GLY A 203 -5.49 7.08 -9.49
CA GLY A 203 -5.30 7.41 -10.89
C GLY A 203 -5.99 8.69 -11.35
N THR A 204 -6.71 9.38 -10.47
CA THR A 204 -7.22 10.73 -10.77
C THR A 204 -6.10 11.76 -10.79
N ALA A 205 -6.39 12.90 -11.42
CA ALA A 205 -5.44 13.96 -11.62
C ALA A 205 -4.96 14.55 -10.30
N CYS A 206 -3.65 14.59 -10.11
CA CYS A 206 -3.04 15.37 -9.05
C CYS A 206 -2.66 16.74 -9.59
N SER A 207 -3.13 17.80 -8.93
CA SER A 207 -2.92 19.22 -9.29
C SER A 207 -1.45 19.69 -9.28
N PHE A 208 -0.50 18.80 -9.01
CA PHE A 208 0.94 19.04 -9.03
C PHE A 208 1.70 18.12 -10.00
N GLY A 209 0.99 17.26 -10.73
CA GLY A 209 1.57 16.13 -11.48
C GLY A 209 2.21 16.51 -12.81
N ASP A 210 1.87 17.66 -13.42
CA ASP A 210 2.38 18.01 -14.75
C ASP A 210 3.77 18.66 -14.74
N LYS A 211 4.27 19.06 -13.57
CA LYS A 211 5.58 19.72 -13.43
C LYS A 211 6.70 18.82 -12.90
N VAL A 212 6.39 17.56 -12.59
CA VAL A 212 7.36 16.62 -12.01
C VAL A 212 7.43 15.38 -12.90
N PRO A 213 8.63 14.85 -13.22
CA PRO A 213 8.76 13.58 -13.96
C PRO A 213 7.95 12.46 -13.28
N ILE A 214 7.61 11.39 -13.99
CA ILE A 214 6.67 10.32 -13.57
C ILE A 214 6.76 9.90 -12.10
N TYR A 215 7.95 9.87 -11.49
CA TYR A 215 8.09 9.67 -10.05
C TYR A 215 7.26 10.64 -9.21
N GLY A 216 7.14 11.91 -9.55
CA GLY A 216 6.23 12.87 -8.92
C GLY A 216 4.75 12.55 -9.05
N ARG A 217 4.35 11.94 -10.18
CA ARG A 217 2.98 11.45 -10.36
C ARG A 217 2.73 10.19 -9.54
N ILE A 218 3.71 9.29 -9.48
CA ILE A 218 3.73 8.12 -8.59
C ILE A 218 3.70 8.55 -7.12
N LEU A 219 4.32 9.68 -6.75
CA LEU A 219 4.28 10.19 -5.37
C LEU A 219 2.90 10.70 -4.98
N CYS A 220 2.23 11.39 -5.89
CA CYS A 220 0.89 11.88 -5.60
C CYS A 220 -0.15 10.75 -5.63
N ALA A 221 -0.07 9.86 -6.63
CA ALA A 221 -0.85 8.63 -6.62
C ALA A 221 -0.52 7.77 -5.41
N GLY A 222 0.75 7.71 -5.00
CA GLY A 222 1.26 6.96 -3.85
C GLY A 222 0.68 7.45 -2.54
N ALA A 223 0.60 8.77 -2.33
CA ALA A 223 -0.05 9.33 -1.16
C ALA A 223 -1.55 8.97 -1.10
N LEU A 224 -2.25 9.02 -2.24
CA LEU A 224 -3.65 8.57 -2.31
C LEU A 224 -3.77 7.07 -2.05
N ILE A 225 -2.95 6.24 -2.68
CA ILE A 225 -2.95 4.79 -2.48
C ILE A 225 -2.71 4.46 -0.99
N VAL A 226 -1.69 5.06 -0.38
CA VAL A 226 -1.37 4.90 1.05
C VAL A 226 -2.49 5.40 1.95
N GLY A 227 -3.17 6.48 1.55
CA GLY A 227 -4.34 7.01 2.26
C GLY A 227 -5.55 6.11 2.22
N CYS A 228 -5.78 5.45 1.08
CA CYS A 228 -7.01 4.72 0.77
C CYS A 228 -6.96 3.23 1.12
N TYR A 229 -5.77 2.67 1.32
CA TYR A 229 -5.57 1.24 1.46
C TYR A 229 -5.24 0.86 2.90
N ILE A 230 -6.05 -0.03 3.46
CA ILE A 230 -5.76 -0.72 4.72
C ILE A 230 -5.32 -2.14 4.36
N PRO A 231 -4.03 -2.50 4.56
CA PRO A 231 -3.53 -3.78 4.12
C PRO A 231 -4.16 -4.93 4.93
N PRO A 232 -4.62 -6.02 4.28
CA PRO A 232 -4.90 -7.26 4.97
C PRO A 232 -3.62 -7.75 5.65
N TYR A 233 -3.77 -8.49 6.75
CA TYR A 233 -2.66 -8.93 7.58
C TYR A 233 -2.82 -10.37 8.01
N LYS A 234 -1.68 -10.98 8.32
CA LYS A 234 -1.60 -12.25 9.02
C LYS A 234 -1.14 -12.01 10.43
N VAL A 235 -1.82 -12.61 11.40
CA VAL A 235 -1.40 -12.58 12.80
C VAL A 235 -1.02 -13.98 13.27
N CYS A 236 0.10 -14.07 13.98
CA CYS A 236 0.59 -15.33 14.54
C CYS A 236 -0.20 -15.72 15.80
N VAL A 237 -1.15 -16.64 15.64
CA VAL A 237 -2.02 -17.09 16.75
C VAL A 237 -1.44 -18.26 17.53
N ASP A 238 -0.53 -19.03 16.92
CA ASP A 238 0.11 -20.18 17.57
C ASP A 238 1.59 -20.30 17.16
N GLY A 239 2.41 -20.85 18.05
CA GLY A 239 3.85 -20.99 17.86
C GLY A 239 4.54 -21.55 19.09
N TYR A 240 5.87 -21.58 19.05
CA TYR A 240 6.69 -22.11 20.15
C TYR A 240 8.01 -21.35 20.28
N TRP A 241 8.59 -21.42 21.48
CA TRP A 241 9.97 -21.01 21.73
C TRP A 241 10.91 -22.17 21.40
N GLY A 242 11.79 -21.97 20.43
CA GLY A 242 12.82 -22.93 20.04
C GLY A 242 14.22 -22.36 20.27
N ASP A 243 15.19 -23.23 20.50
CA ASP A 243 16.62 -22.90 20.54
C ASP A 243 17.26 -22.75 19.15
N ILE A 244 16.53 -23.17 18.10
CA ILE A 244 16.88 -22.97 16.70
C ILE A 244 16.02 -21.83 16.16
N CYS A 245 16.66 -20.68 15.93
CA CYS A 245 16.03 -19.54 15.28
C CYS A 245 15.97 -19.81 13.76
N PRO A 246 14.81 -19.64 13.10
CA PRO A 246 14.76 -19.73 11.65
C PRO A 246 15.68 -18.66 11.06
N GLU A 247 16.49 -19.06 10.08
CA GLU A 247 17.38 -18.13 9.38
C GLU A 247 16.52 -16.99 8.80
N THR A 248 16.87 -15.75 9.13
CA THR A 248 16.29 -14.60 8.44
C THR A 248 16.75 -14.67 6.99
N GLU A 249 15.91 -15.15 6.08
CA GLU A 249 16.15 -14.99 4.65
C GLU A 249 16.34 -13.49 4.37
N LEU A 250 17.58 -13.15 3.98
CA LEU A 250 18.04 -11.79 3.65
C LEU A 250 17.62 -11.40 2.23
#